data_AF-A0A2E8MCV6-F1
#
_entry.id   AF-A0A2E8MCV6-F1
#
_cell.length_a   1.000
_cell.length_b   1.000
_cell.length_c   1.000
_cell.angle_alpha   90.00
_cell.angle_beta   90.00
_cell.angle_gamma   90.00
#
_symmetry.space_group_name_H-M   'P 1'
#
loop_
_entity.id
_entity.type
_entity.pdbx_description
1 polymer ?
#
loop_
_entity_poly.entity_id
_entity_poly.type
_entity_poly.pdbx_seq_one_letter_code
_entity_poly.pdbx_strand_id
1 'polypeptide(L)'
;MSETGEALESIQGKTIVLTGALAPARFRGTDAVFNIGCATRAAQSLPPGVYLAMNCHIFPVGKVRKNCEVRCFGWIESSTST
;
A
#
# COMPACT_ATOMS: atom_id res chain seq x y z
N MET A 1 1.13 0.25 8.99
CA MET A 1 1.39 0.59 7.58
C MET A 1 0.46 1.68 7.08
N SER A 2 -0.88 1.57 7.19
CA SER A 2 -1.78 2.70 6.85
C SER A 2 -1.46 3.93 7.70
N GLU A 3 -1.45 3.78 9.02
CA GLU A 3 -1.10 4.86 9.96
C GLU A 3 0.29 5.46 9.69
N THR A 4 1.25 4.62 9.28
CA THR A 4 2.59 5.08 8.87
C THR A 4 2.52 5.95 7.62
N GLY A 5 1.64 5.62 6.68
CA GLY A 5 1.44 6.41 5.47
C GLY A 5 0.76 7.74 5.76
N GLU A 6 -0.25 7.74 6.63
CA GLU A 6 -0.95 8.95 7.11
C GLU A 6 0.04 9.92 7.77
N ALA A 7 0.94 9.41 8.61
CA ALA A 7 1.99 10.22 9.23
C ALA A 7 2.96 10.87 8.21
N LEU A 8 3.08 10.34 7.00
CA LEU A 8 3.98 10.84 5.95
C LEU A 8 3.31 11.81 4.98
N GLU A 9 1.98 12.02 5.06
CA GLU A 9 1.23 12.88 4.12
C GLU A 9 1.68 14.35 4.14
N SER A 10 2.27 14.80 5.24
CA SER A 10 2.81 16.17 5.37
C SER A 10 4.04 16.43 4.49
N ILE A 11 4.69 15.39 3.96
CA ILE A 11 5.89 15.53 3.13
C ILE A 11 5.50 15.88 1.70
N GLN A 12 5.72 17.15 1.33
CA GLN A 12 5.38 17.66 0.00
C GLN A 12 6.43 17.33 -1.06
N GLY A 13 6.00 17.29 -2.32
CA GLY A 13 6.87 17.17 -3.49
C GLY A 13 7.56 15.81 -3.65
N LYS A 14 7.10 14.76 -2.95
CA LYS A 14 7.63 13.40 -3.06
C LYS A 14 6.51 12.40 -3.34
N THR A 15 6.83 11.39 -4.14
CA THR A 15 6.02 10.17 -4.28
C THR A 15 6.56 9.13 -3.29
N ILE A 16 5.82 8.85 -2.23
CA ILE A 16 6.20 7.92 -1.17
C ILE A 16 5.33 6.68 -1.30
N VAL A 17 5.94 5.50 -1.44
CA VAL A 17 5.20 4.24 -1.58
C VAL A 17 5.62 3.29 -0.47
N LEU A 18 4.68 2.99 0.42
CA LEU A 18 4.83 1.97 1.44
C LEU A 18 4.49 0.61 0.85
N THR A 19 5.35 -0.38 1.09
CA THR A 19 5.12 -1.75 0.63
C THR A 19 5.63 -2.73 1.67
N GLY A 20 5.35 -4.02 1.45
CA GLY A 20 5.74 -5.10 2.32
C GLY A 20 5.34 -6.44 1.72
N ALA A 21 5.22 -7.44 2.58
CA ALA A 21 4.84 -8.79 2.19
C ALA A 21 4.03 -9.43 3.31
N LEU A 22 3.11 -10.31 2.93
CA LEU A 22 2.35 -11.14 3.88
C LEU A 22 3.19 -12.35 4.32
N ALA A 23 3.99 -12.88 3.40
CA ALA A 23 4.96 -13.93 3.70
C ALA A 23 6.39 -13.36 3.69
N PRO A 24 7.26 -13.76 4.64
CA PRO A 24 8.66 -13.32 4.66
C PRO A 24 9.36 -13.50 3.31
N ALA A 25 10.13 -12.49 2.89
CA ALA A 25 10.78 -12.44 1.57
C ALA A 25 11.72 -13.62 1.27
N ARG A 26 12.22 -14.31 2.31
CA ARG A 26 13.09 -15.50 2.15
C ARG A 26 12.35 -16.77 1.72
N PHE A 27 11.01 -16.77 1.75
CA PHE A 27 10.22 -17.95 1.40
C PHE A 27 9.91 -17.99 -0.11
N ARG A 28 9.95 -19.18 -0.73
CA ARG A 28 9.68 -19.34 -2.17
C ARG A 28 8.30 -18.84 -2.61
N GLY A 29 7.30 -18.92 -1.75
CA GLY A 29 5.93 -18.44 -2.01
C GLY A 29 5.66 -17.01 -1.54
N THR A 30 6.69 -16.19 -1.37
CA THR A 30 6.52 -14.79 -0.94
C THR A 30 5.88 -13.91 -2.01
N ASP A 31 5.06 -12.97 -1.58
CA ASP A 31 4.52 -11.88 -2.38
C ASP A 31 5.47 -10.66 -2.44
N ALA A 32 6.60 -10.68 -1.73
CA ALA A 32 7.53 -9.56 -1.61
C ALA A 32 8.05 -9.04 -2.95
N VAL A 33 8.49 -9.93 -3.85
CA VAL A 33 9.08 -9.54 -5.14
C VAL A 33 8.08 -8.80 -6.01
N PHE A 34 6.84 -9.30 -6.06
CA PHE A 34 5.76 -8.67 -6.82
C PHE A 34 5.36 -7.32 -6.22
N ASN A 35 5.22 -7.23 -4.90
CA ASN A 35 4.87 -5.98 -4.23
C ASN A 35 5.96 -4.90 -4.42
N ILE A 36 7.25 -5.28 -4.38
CA ILE A 36 8.37 -4.35 -4.67
C ILE A 36 8.32 -3.85 -6.11
N GLY A 37 8.06 -4.74 -7.08
CA GLY A 37 7.92 -4.33 -8.48
C GLY A 37 6.78 -3.32 -8.67
N CYS A 38 5.64 -3.59 -8.04
CA CYS A 38 4.47 -2.70 -8.06
C CYS A 38 4.79 -1.34 -7.39
N ALA A 39 5.46 -1.36 -6.24
CA ALA A 39 5.86 -0.15 -5.51
C ALA A 39 6.84 0.71 -6.29
N THR A 40 7.81 0.09 -6.97
CA THR A 40 8.80 0.77 -7.81
C THR A 40 8.12 1.48 -8.98
N ARG A 41 7.21 0.78 -9.66
CA ARG A 41 6.40 1.36 -10.74
C ARG A 41 5.59 2.55 -10.25
N ALA A 42 4.93 2.42 -9.10
CA ALA A 42 4.13 3.47 -8.48
C ALA A 42 4.99 4.71 -8.17
N ALA A 43 6.15 4.52 -7.53
CA ALA A 43 7.07 5.60 -7.19
C ALA A 43 7.57 6.37 -8.42
N GLN A 44 7.71 5.69 -9.56
CA GLN A 44 8.17 6.29 -10.82
C GLN A 44 7.05 6.94 -11.65
N SER A 45 5.80 6.50 -11.48
CA SER A 45 4.71 6.85 -12.41
C SER A 45 3.63 7.73 -11.78
N LEU A 46 3.49 7.73 -10.46
CA LEU A 46 2.43 8.48 -9.76
C LEU A 46 2.89 9.89 -9.38
N PRO A 47 1.95 10.85 -9.33
CA PRO A 47 2.25 12.19 -8.84
C PRO A 47 2.69 12.15 -7.36
N PRO A 48 3.27 13.25 -6.85
CA PRO A 48 3.58 13.39 -5.43
C PRO A 48 2.38 13.06 -4.55
N GLY A 49 2.62 12.26 -3.51
CA GLY A 49 1.59 11.70 -2.64
C GLY A 49 2.11 10.46 -1.90
N VAL A 50 1.32 9.98 -0.94
CA VAL A 50 1.64 8.77 -0.17
C VAL A 50 0.71 7.63 -0.57
N TYR A 51 1.28 6.48 -0.90
CA TYR A 51 0.58 5.31 -1.42
C TYR A 51 0.99 4.04 -0.67
N LEU A 52 0.11 3.04 -0.65
CA LEU A 52 0.43 1.67 -0.27
C LEU A 52 0.42 0.78 -1.52
N ALA A 53 1.45 -0.04 -1.69
CA ALA A 53 1.53 -1.06 -2.73
C ALA A 53 1.60 -2.45 -2.07
N MET A 54 0.46 -3.15 -2.05
CA MET A 54 0.29 -4.47 -1.43
C MET A 54 -0.72 -5.27 -2.25
N ASN A 55 -0.59 -6.59 -2.28
CA ASN A 55 -1.52 -7.47 -3.01
C ASN A 55 -1.64 -7.09 -4.51
N CYS A 56 -0.54 -6.63 -5.13
CA CYS A 56 -0.50 -6.11 -6.50
C CYS A 56 -1.45 -4.93 -6.79
N HIS A 57 -1.93 -4.24 -5.76
CA HIS A 57 -2.76 -3.05 -5.89
C HIS A 57 -2.05 -1.85 -5.27
N ILE A 58 -2.35 -0.67 -5.82
CA ILE A 58 -1.89 0.61 -5.30
C ILE A 58 -3.08 1.34 -4.70
N PHE A 59 -2.94 1.77 -3.45
CA PHE A 59 -3.97 2.49 -2.72
C PHE A 59 -3.43 3.85 -2.30
N PRO A 60 -4.21 4.93 -2.45
CA PRO A 60 -3.96 6.16 -1.70
C PRO A 60 -4.00 5.88 -0.20
N VAL A 61 -3.14 6.56 0.56
CA VAL A 61 -3.26 6.61 2.02
C VAL A 61 -4.66 7.09 2.44
N GLY A 62 -5.16 6.56 3.57
CA GLY A 62 -6.50 6.86 4.08
C GLY A 62 -7.66 6.18 3.31
N LYS A 63 -7.38 5.44 2.24
CA LYS A 63 -8.38 4.65 1.48
C LYS A 63 -8.21 3.14 1.62
N VAL A 64 -7.32 2.70 2.50
CA VAL A 64 -6.91 1.30 2.62
C VAL A 64 -6.89 0.85 4.06
N ARG A 65 -7.34 -0.39 4.32
CA ARG A 65 -7.29 -1.02 5.64
C ARG A 65 -6.76 -2.44 5.53
N LYS A 66 -6.02 -2.88 6.55
CA LYS A 66 -5.62 -4.28 6.68
C LYS A 66 -6.81 -5.11 7.17
N ASN A 67 -7.21 -6.10 6.39
CA ASN A 67 -8.09 -7.17 6.85
C ASN A 67 -7.22 -8.29 7.43
N CYS A 68 -7.29 -8.50 8.75
CA CYS A 68 -6.48 -9.49 9.45
C CYS A 68 -6.97 -10.92 9.26
N GLU A 69 -8.26 -11.13 8.95
CA GLU A 69 -8.86 -12.46 8.78
C GLU A 69 -8.35 -13.12 7.50
N VAL A 70 -8.42 -12.40 6.38
CA VAL A 70 -7.92 -12.86 5.07
C VAL A 70 -6.48 -12.42 4.79
N ARG A 71 -5.84 -11.75 5.76
CA ARG A 71 -4.47 -11.25 5.68
C ARG A 71 -4.20 -10.46 4.39
N CYS A 72 -5.00 -9.44 4.10
CA CYS A 72 -4.79 -8.60 2.91
C CYS A 72 -4.99 -7.12 3.22
N PHE A 73 -4.55 -6.26 2.31
CA PHE A 73 -4.96 -4.85 2.29
C PHE A 73 -6.07 -4.67 1.25
N GLY A 74 -7.15 -4.02 1.67
CA GLY A 74 -8.30 -3.75 0.82
C GLY A 74 -8.82 -2.33 1.00
N TRP A 75 -9.68 -1.91 0.08
CA TRP A 75 -10.34 -0.61 0.14
C TRP A 75 -11.16 -0.48 1.42
N ILE A 76 -11.15 0.72 2.00
CA ILE A 76 -12.16 1.10 2.99
C ILE A 76 -13.46 1.29 2.21
N GLU A 77 -14.42 0.39 2.42
CA GLU A 77 -15.78 0.61 1.91
C GLU A 77 -16.29 1.91 2.51
N SER A 78 -16.62 2.86 1.64
CA SER A 78 -17.30 4.07 2.09
C SER A 78 -18.71 3.63 2.43
N SER A 79 -19.12 3.75 3.69
CA SER A 79 -20.52 3.59 4.06
C SER A 79 -21.30 4.66 3.28
N THR A 80 -21.86 4.28 2.14
CA THR A 80 -22.95 5.03 1.52
C THR A 80 -24.13 4.92 2.48
N SER A 81 -24.19 5.83 3.45
CA SER A 81 -25.43 6.16 4.12
C SER A 81 -26.39 6.68 3.05
N THR A 82 -27.42 5.88 2.79
CA THR A 82 -28.62 6.30 2.07
C THR A 82 -29.47 7.18 3.00
#